data_AF-A0AAV7C091-F1
#
_entry.id   AF-A0AAV7C091-F1
#
_cell.length_a   1.000
_cell.length_b   1.000
_cell.length_c   1.000
_cell.angle_alpha   90.00
_cell.angle_beta   90.00
_cell.angle_gamma   90.00
#
_symmetry.space_group_name_H-M   'P 1'
#
loop_
_entity.id
_entity.type
_entity.pdbx_description
1 polymer ?
#
loop_
_entity_poly.entity_id
_entity_poly.type
_entity_poly.pdbx_seq_one_letter_code
_entity_poly.pdbx_strand_id
1 'polypeptide(L)'
;MEAQDPGSYYNFQQAQAFYAYPFHQMMNGPSNMEMGNEQRTLHTLTGVPAHELQAFSGMPANEPQVLHTMTGVPANEPLDMHMSMGAPDIAQGNMQEEPTNGKRKRGKAQSEPKPKKSAAKTPKAPKAPKTPKSGKQEKITDTFKVKRKVDRFNGVSEAELMTKTLPDILTFNLDIVIIGINPGLMAAYKGHHYPGPGNHFWKCLFLSGLSDVQLNHLDDHALPEKYGIGFTNMVERTTPGSKDLSSKEFREGGRILLQKLQKYKPRVAAFNGKCIYEIFSKEIFGVKIKKFEFGIQPHRIPETNTVCYVMPSSSARCAQFPRAQDKVHHYIKLKDLRDQLKGVEGSHEVQEVQYTFDLQLAQGM
;
A
#
# COMPACT_ATOMS: atom_id res chain seq x y z
N MET A 1 -27.01 -5.23 -55.87
CA MET A 1 -26.65 -6.59 -55.43
C MET A 1 -25.70 -6.43 -54.26
N GLU A 2 -26.27 -6.48 -53.07
CA GLU A 2 -25.57 -6.41 -51.79
C GLU A 2 -24.80 -7.72 -51.58
N ALA A 3 -23.52 -7.62 -51.23
CA ALA A 3 -22.71 -8.74 -50.79
C ALA A 3 -22.69 -8.74 -49.25
N GLN A 4 -23.34 -9.73 -48.68
CA GLN A 4 -23.42 -10.01 -47.24
C GLN A 4 -22.09 -10.61 -46.75
N ASP A 5 -21.55 -10.04 -45.69
CA ASP A 5 -20.42 -10.57 -44.90
C ASP A 5 -20.97 -11.45 -43.75
N PRO A 6 -20.63 -12.75 -43.66
CA PRO A 6 -21.14 -13.62 -42.61
C PRO A 6 -20.08 -13.79 -41.50
N GLY A 7 -20.31 -13.21 -40.31
CA GLY A 7 -19.38 -13.46 -39.21
C GLY A 7 -19.57 -12.75 -37.88
N SER A 8 -20.79 -12.39 -37.46
CA SER A 8 -21.03 -11.86 -36.10
C SER A 8 -22.12 -12.66 -35.40
N TYR A 9 -21.74 -13.79 -34.80
CA TYR A 9 -22.52 -14.47 -33.76
C TYR A 9 -21.54 -15.25 -32.86
N TYR A 10 -20.89 -14.56 -31.92
CA TYR A 10 -20.32 -15.23 -30.76
C TYR A 10 -21.34 -15.24 -29.62
N ASN A 11 -21.56 -16.46 -29.17
CA ASN A 11 -22.68 -16.96 -28.42
C ASN A 11 -22.61 -16.50 -26.95
N PHE A 12 -23.58 -15.69 -26.52
CA PHE A 12 -23.79 -15.25 -25.14
C PHE A 12 -24.43 -16.38 -24.31
N GLN A 13 -23.78 -17.55 -24.20
CA GLN A 13 -24.36 -18.66 -23.43
C GLN A 13 -23.39 -19.75 -22.96
N GLN A 14 -22.14 -19.38 -22.60
CA GLN A 14 -21.19 -20.37 -22.05
C GLN A 14 -20.28 -19.86 -20.92
N ALA A 15 -20.73 -18.87 -20.14
CA ALA A 15 -20.02 -18.41 -18.93
C ALA A 15 -20.79 -18.64 -17.61
N GLN A 16 -21.84 -19.46 -17.61
CA GLN A 16 -22.70 -19.69 -16.43
C GLN A 16 -22.49 -21.03 -15.71
N ALA A 17 -21.44 -21.79 -16.01
CA ALA A 17 -21.33 -23.16 -15.51
C ALA A 17 -20.13 -23.43 -14.60
N PHE A 18 -19.80 -22.56 -13.63
CA PHE A 18 -18.86 -22.93 -12.54
C PHE A 18 -19.04 -22.12 -11.23
N TYR A 19 -20.25 -21.71 -10.85
CA TYR A 19 -20.52 -21.23 -9.48
C TYR A 19 -21.94 -21.57 -9.06
N ALA A 20 -22.15 -22.82 -8.64
CA ALA A 20 -23.36 -23.22 -7.94
C ALA A 20 -22.97 -23.91 -6.62
N TYR A 21 -22.96 -23.15 -5.53
CA TYR A 21 -23.10 -23.69 -4.18
C TYR A 21 -24.12 -22.81 -3.43
N PRO A 22 -25.24 -23.36 -2.93
CA PRO A 22 -26.28 -22.58 -2.27
C PRO A 22 -25.87 -22.10 -0.87
N PHE A 23 -26.13 -20.82 -0.60
CA PHE A 23 -25.81 -20.07 0.61
C PHE A 23 -26.79 -20.30 1.79
N HIS A 24 -27.21 -21.54 2.08
CA HIS A 24 -28.24 -21.75 3.11
C HIS A 24 -28.11 -23.00 4.00
N GLN A 25 -26.88 -23.41 4.36
CA GLN A 25 -26.71 -24.56 5.26
C GLN A 25 -25.47 -24.50 6.16
N MET A 26 -25.25 -23.37 6.85
CA MET A 26 -24.26 -23.28 7.93
C MET A 26 -24.78 -22.64 9.22
N MET A 27 -26.10 -22.59 9.44
CA MET A 27 -26.68 -22.06 10.68
C MET A 27 -27.68 -23.03 11.30
N ASN A 28 -27.28 -24.29 11.52
CA ASN A 28 -27.98 -25.19 12.45
C ASN A 28 -27.05 -26.34 12.87
N GLY A 29 -26.41 -26.19 14.02
CA GLY A 29 -25.71 -27.23 14.77
C GLY A 29 -25.80 -26.90 16.26
N PRO A 30 -26.07 -27.87 17.15
CA PRO A 30 -26.62 -27.61 18.47
C PRO A 30 -25.60 -26.98 19.42
N SER A 31 -26.05 -25.96 20.14
CA SER A 31 -25.36 -25.32 21.26
C SER A 31 -25.36 -26.27 22.46
N ASN A 32 -24.19 -26.74 22.88
CA ASN A 32 -23.98 -27.33 24.19
C ASN A 32 -22.61 -26.86 24.68
N MET A 33 -22.59 -25.88 25.58
CA MET A 33 -21.72 -25.87 26.76
C MET A 33 -22.06 -24.69 27.68
N GLU A 34 -21.87 -24.96 28.97
CA GLU A 34 -22.50 -24.33 30.12
C GLU A 34 -22.08 -22.89 30.41
N MET A 35 -23.03 -22.16 30.99
CA MET A 35 -22.88 -20.82 31.54
C MET A 35 -22.04 -20.83 32.83
N GLY A 36 -20.84 -20.24 32.76
CA GLY A 36 -20.08 -19.78 33.92
C GLY A 36 -20.38 -18.31 34.20
N ASN A 37 -21.15 -18.06 35.27
CA ASN A 37 -21.63 -16.75 35.68
C ASN A 37 -20.59 -16.09 36.61
N GLU A 38 -19.90 -15.02 36.17
CA GLU A 38 -19.21 -14.10 37.08
C GLU A 38 -19.49 -12.65 36.66
N GLN A 39 -20.42 -12.04 37.39
CA GLN A 39 -20.65 -10.60 37.41
C GLN A 39 -19.41 -9.90 38.01
N ARG A 40 -18.71 -9.08 37.22
CA ARG A 40 -17.82 -8.04 37.76
C ARG A 40 -18.46 -6.68 37.55
N THR A 41 -18.98 -6.17 38.66
CA THR A 41 -19.47 -4.81 38.88
C THR A 41 -18.36 -3.81 38.55
N LEU A 42 -18.64 -2.90 37.62
CA LEU A 42 -17.77 -1.78 37.28
C LEU A 42 -17.86 -0.74 38.42
N HIS A 43 -16.75 -0.52 39.13
CA HIS A 43 -16.65 0.58 40.10
C HIS A 43 -16.47 1.92 39.37
N THR A 44 -17.40 2.84 39.63
CA THR A 44 -17.35 4.25 39.23
C THR A 44 -16.22 4.94 39.99
N LEU A 45 -15.21 5.45 39.29
CA LEU A 45 -14.18 6.33 39.85
C LEU A 45 -14.72 7.76 39.92
N THR A 46 -15.24 8.15 41.08
CA THR A 46 -15.53 9.56 41.44
C THR A 46 -14.52 10.04 42.47
N GLY A 47 -13.80 11.11 42.20
CA GLY A 47 -12.88 11.72 43.15
C GLY A 47 -12.40 13.11 42.73
N VAL A 48 -13.22 14.14 42.95
CA VAL A 48 -12.77 15.53 43.16
C VAL A 48 -13.68 16.15 44.24
N PRO A 49 -13.12 16.77 45.30
CA PRO A 49 -13.87 17.18 46.49
C PRO A 49 -14.73 18.43 46.27
N ALA A 50 -15.88 18.43 46.94
CA ALA A 50 -16.83 19.53 47.00
C ALA A 50 -16.37 20.62 47.98
N HIS A 51 -16.06 21.81 47.45
CA HIS A 51 -16.42 23.08 48.07
C HIS A 51 -16.70 24.08 46.94
N GLU A 52 -17.65 24.99 47.20
CA GLU A 52 -18.03 26.14 46.35
C GLU A 52 -18.90 25.86 45.12
N LEU A 53 -20.24 25.90 45.32
CA LEU A 53 -21.08 27.04 44.93
C LEU A 53 -22.57 26.62 44.94
N GLN A 54 -23.29 27.09 45.94
CA GLN A 54 -24.73 27.28 45.88
C GLN A 54 -24.98 28.47 44.94
N ALA A 55 -25.89 28.33 43.97
CA ALA A 55 -27.17 29.07 43.94
C ALA A 55 -27.85 29.05 42.56
N PHE A 56 -29.18 28.99 42.62
CA PHE A 56 -30.20 29.33 41.62
C PHE A 56 -30.56 28.33 40.50
N SER A 57 -31.68 27.64 40.78
CA SER A 57 -32.66 27.11 39.84
C SER A 57 -33.45 28.22 39.12
N GLY A 58 -33.89 27.96 37.88
CA GLY A 58 -35.11 28.57 37.34
C GLY A 58 -35.03 29.01 35.88
N MET A 59 -35.51 28.15 34.98
CA MET A 59 -36.10 28.55 33.68
C MET A 59 -37.50 29.13 33.94
N PRO A 60 -38.04 30.08 33.13
CA PRO A 60 -38.65 29.71 31.85
C PRO A 60 -38.50 30.74 30.70
N ALA A 61 -38.92 30.27 29.52
CA ALA A 61 -38.95 30.93 28.22
C ALA A 61 -39.94 32.11 28.09
N ASN A 62 -39.60 33.08 27.21
CA ASN A 62 -40.51 33.70 26.24
C ASN A 62 -39.75 34.66 25.27
N GLU A 63 -40.08 34.55 23.98
CA GLU A 63 -39.80 35.45 22.84
C GLU A 63 -40.36 36.89 23.05
N PRO A 64 -40.15 37.93 22.18
CA PRO A 64 -39.82 37.89 20.72
C PRO A 64 -38.80 38.98 20.22
N GLN A 65 -38.42 38.95 18.93
CA GLN A 65 -38.67 40.05 17.94
C GLN A 65 -37.80 39.99 16.64
N VAL A 66 -38.51 39.86 15.50
CA VAL A 66 -38.53 40.69 14.27
C VAL A 66 -37.21 41.08 13.53
N LEU A 67 -37.05 40.44 12.36
CA LEU A 67 -36.82 40.96 10.99
C LEU A 67 -36.09 42.32 10.77
N HIS A 68 -34.96 42.27 10.05
CA HIS A 68 -34.68 43.23 8.96
C HIS A 68 -33.92 42.55 7.80
N THR A 69 -34.58 42.47 6.65
CA THR A 69 -34.00 42.33 5.31
C THR A 69 -33.33 43.63 4.88
N MET A 70 -32.20 43.56 4.17
CA MET A 70 -31.94 44.38 2.97
C MET A 70 -30.79 43.78 2.14
N THR A 71 -31.00 43.88 0.84
CA THR A 71 -30.28 43.38 -0.35
C THR A 71 -29.02 44.18 -0.71
N GLY A 72 -28.10 43.58 -1.48
CA GLY A 72 -27.24 44.34 -2.40
C GLY A 72 -25.88 43.71 -2.74
N VAL A 73 -25.77 43.15 -3.94
CA VAL A 73 -24.52 42.80 -4.67
C VAL A 73 -24.35 43.88 -5.77
N PRO A 74 -23.15 44.40 -6.09
CA PRO A 74 -22.33 43.80 -7.15
C PRO A 74 -20.79 43.86 -6.98
N ALA A 75 -20.14 43.06 -7.82
CA ALA A 75 -18.71 42.80 -7.96
C ALA A 75 -17.90 43.93 -8.64
N ASN A 76 -16.58 43.99 -8.37
CA ASN A 76 -15.50 43.92 -9.37
C ASN A 76 -14.09 44.01 -8.72
N GLU A 77 -13.14 43.31 -9.36
CA GLU A 77 -11.72 43.06 -9.06
C GLU A 77 -10.77 44.28 -9.25
N PRO A 78 -9.43 44.13 -9.38
CA PRO A 78 -8.42 43.69 -8.41
C PRO A 78 -7.36 44.78 -8.17
N LEU A 79 -6.56 44.66 -7.10
CA LEU A 79 -5.41 45.53 -6.85
C LEU A 79 -4.11 44.88 -7.35
N ASP A 80 -3.53 45.51 -8.38
CA ASP A 80 -2.15 45.34 -8.82
C ASP A 80 -1.17 45.83 -7.74
N MET A 81 -0.17 45.01 -7.42
CA MET A 81 1.05 45.43 -6.74
C MET A 81 2.24 45.15 -7.64
N HIS A 82 2.84 46.24 -8.10
CA HIS A 82 4.05 46.28 -8.91
C HIS A 82 5.20 46.83 -8.06
N MET A 83 6.25 46.05 -7.77
CA MET A 83 7.63 46.49 -7.46
C MET A 83 8.57 45.28 -7.59
N SER A 84 9.34 45.17 -8.68
CA SER A 84 10.67 45.74 -8.92
C SER A 84 11.82 44.80 -8.52
N MET A 85 12.56 44.39 -9.56
CA MET A 85 13.79 43.60 -9.56
C MET A 85 14.94 44.30 -8.83
N GLY A 86 15.81 43.51 -8.22
CA GLY A 86 17.12 43.91 -7.74
C GLY A 86 18.03 42.71 -7.55
N ALA A 87 18.86 42.40 -8.54
CA ALA A 87 20.05 41.58 -8.37
C ALA A 87 21.15 42.38 -7.65
N PRO A 88 22.15 41.70 -7.06
CA PRO A 88 23.48 41.99 -7.57
C PRO A 88 24.41 40.77 -7.71
N ASP A 89 25.51 41.11 -8.38
CA ASP A 89 26.52 40.32 -9.05
C ASP A 89 27.51 39.49 -8.20
N ILE A 90 28.15 38.61 -8.97
CA ILE A 90 29.32 37.77 -8.73
C ILE A 90 30.55 38.57 -8.24
N ALA A 91 31.30 37.98 -7.30
CA ALA A 91 32.72 38.29 -7.11
C ALA A 91 33.52 37.01 -6.81
N GLN A 92 34.58 36.81 -7.60
CA GLN A 92 35.59 35.78 -7.47
C GLN A 92 36.57 36.10 -6.32
N GLY A 93 37.14 35.06 -5.70
CA GLY A 93 38.26 35.19 -4.78
C GLY A 93 39.00 33.86 -4.60
N ASN A 94 40.10 33.70 -5.34
CA ASN A 94 41.14 32.70 -5.11
C ASN A 94 42.03 33.17 -3.94
N MET A 95 42.49 32.28 -3.05
CA MET A 95 43.86 32.32 -2.50
C MET A 95 44.18 31.08 -1.64
N GLN A 96 45.41 30.58 -1.85
CA GLN A 96 46.11 29.50 -1.16
C GLN A 96 46.73 30.00 0.16
N GLU A 97 46.91 29.08 1.13
CA GLU A 97 48.19 28.71 1.79
C GLU A 97 48.04 28.25 3.26
N GLU A 98 48.80 27.19 3.54
CA GLU A 98 49.09 26.46 4.80
C GLU A 98 50.05 27.26 5.74
N PRO A 99 50.69 26.69 6.79
CA PRO A 99 50.26 25.79 7.89
C PRO A 99 50.78 26.28 9.27
N THR A 100 50.30 25.73 10.41
CA THR A 100 51.14 25.63 11.63
C THR A 100 50.83 24.40 12.49
N ASN A 101 51.81 24.04 13.30
CA ASN A 101 52.28 22.72 13.70
C ASN A 101 51.96 22.45 15.19
N GLY A 102 51.72 21.18 15.59
CA GLY A 102 51.47 20.85 17.01
C GLY A 102 51.36 19.36 17.33
N LYS A 103 52.50 18.69 17.41
CA LYS A 103 52.72 17.24 17.67
C LYS A 103 52.12 16.70 18.99
N ARG A 104 51.68 15.42 18.98
CA ARG A 104 52.28 14.35 19.81
C ARG A 104 51.96 12.93 19.31
N LYS A 105 53.03 12.11 19.22
CA LYS A 105 53.15 10.74 18.72
C LYS A 105 52.82 9.67 19.77
N ARG A 106 52.31 8.51 19.30
CA ARG A 106 52.70 7.10 19.60
C ARG A 106 51.82 6.23 18.66
N GLY A 107 52.28 5.66 17.53
CA GLY A 107 53.27 4.59 17.31
C GLY A 107 52.70 3.25 17.83
N LYS A 108 52.59 2.09 17.14
CA LYS A 108 52.97 1.42 15.87
C LYS A 108 52.15 0.08 15.91
N ALA A 109 51.98 -0.81 14.95
CA ALA A 109 52.18 -0.93 13.50
C ALA A 109 51.47 -2.24 13.07
N GLN A 110 50.97 -2.28 11.84
CA GLN A 110 50.53 -3.47 11.13
C GLN A 110 51.72 -4.37 10.76
N SER A 111 51.50 -5.69 10.70
CA SER A 111 52.45 -6.66 10.17
C SER A 111 51.78 -7.57 9.14
N GLU A 112 52.34 -7.58 7.94
CA GLU A 112 52.16 -8.59 6.89
C GLU A 112 53.56 -9.03 6.39
N PRO A 113 53.70 -10.10 5.61
CA PRO A 113 54.39 -11.33 6.01
C PRO A 113 55.83 -11.45 5.46
N LYS A 114 56.62 -12.40 6.00
CA LYS A 114 57.91 -12.81 5.41
C LYS A 114 58.16 -14.34 5.43
N PRO A 115 58.98 -14.86 4.48
CA PRO A 115 59.04 -16.26 4.05
C PRO A 115 60.28 -17.02 4.58
N LYS A 116 60.31 -18.37 4.48
CA LYS A 116 61.56 -19.16 4.47
C LYS A 116 61.50 -20.43 3.60
N LYS A 117 62.71 -20.87 3.23
CA LYS A 117 63.18 -21.64 2.05
C LYS A 117 63.19 -23.18 2.19
N SER A 118 63.02 -23.82 1.04
CA SER A 118 63.57 -25.05 0.42
C SER A 118 64.71 -25.89 1.06
N ALA A 119 64.60 -27.23 0.90
CA ALA A 119 65.62 -28.24 0.48
C ALA A 119 64.94 -29.66 0.47
N ALA A 120 65.20 -30.69 -0.36
CA ALA A 120 66.01 -30.93 -1.57
C ALA A 120 65.62 -32.31 -2.22
N LYS A 121 65.67 -32.39 -3.58
CA LYS A 121 66.19 -33.45 -4.49
C LYS A 121 65.62 -34.91 -4.49
N THR A 122 64.83 -35.38 -5.49
CA THR A 122 65.09 -35.91 -6.90
C THR A 122 65.20 -37.46 -6.99
N PRO A 123 65.15 -38.15 -8.17
CA PRO A 123 64.20 -38.14 -9.31
C PRO A 123 63.89 -39.57 -9.89
N LYS A 124 62.90 -39.75 -10.79
CA LYS A 124 62.97 -40.70 -11.94
C LYS A 124 61.87 -40.46 -12.98
N ALA A 125 62.25 -40.55 -14.25
CA ALA A 125 61.52 -40.13 -15.46
C ALA A 125 60.97 -41.35 -16.27
N PRO A 126 60.64 -41.25 -17.58
CA PRO A 126 59.28 -41.14 -18.11
C PRO A 126 58.87 -42.33 -19.03
N LYS A 127 57.57 -42.48 -19.36
CA LYS A 127 57.13 -43.22 -20.56
C LYS A 127 55.92 -42.52 -21.22
N ALA A 128 56.10 -42.14 -22.48
CA ALA A 128 55.05 -41.77 -23.43
C ALA A 128 54.68 -42.99 -24.33
N PRO A 129 53.88 -42.85 -25.39
CA PRO A 129 52.42 -42.70 -25.42
C PRO A 129 51.74 -43.92 -26.08
N LYS A 130 50.43 -44.12 -25.86
CA LYS A 130 49.61 -45.01 -26.72
C LYS A 130 48.29 -44.32 -27.07
N THR A 131 48.08 -44.06 -28.35
CA THR A 131 46.83 -43.61 -29.00
C THR A 131 45.95 -44.84 -29.36
N PRO A 132 44.75 -44.68 -29.95
CA PRO A 132 43.47 -44.85 -29.26
C PRO A 132 42.77 -46.15 -29.71
N LYS A 133 41.85 -46.69 -28.91
CA LYS A 133 40.93 -47.73 -29.38
C LYS A 133 39.48 -47.45 -29.00
N SER A 134 38.69 -47.38 -30.05
CA SER A 134 37.27 -47.75 -30.19
C SER A 134 36.28 -47.05 -29.29
N GLY A 135 35.52 -46.15 -29.91
CA GLY A 135 34.34 -45.50 -29.36
C GLY A 135 33.32 -46.49 -28.81
N LYS A 136 32.89 -46.21 -27.58
CA LYS A 136 31.53 -46.50 -27.14
C LYS A 136 30.76 -45.20 -27.25
N GLN A 137 29.77 -45.23 -28.13
CA GLN A 137 28.74 -44.21 -28.25
C GLN A 137 27.97 -44.18 -26.94
N GLU A 138 28.33 -43.26 -26.04
CA GLU A 138 27.49 -42.92 -24.90
C GLU A 138 26.20 -42.32 -25.45
N LYS A 139 25.10 -43.04 -25.24
CA LYS A 139 23.75 -42.54 -25.54
C LYS A 139 23.52 -41.32 -24.65
N ILE A 140 23.64 -40.14 -25.24
CA ILE A 140 23.07 -38.91 -24.68
C ILE A 140 21.55 -39.07 -24.75
N THR A 141 20.98 -39.66 -23.70
CA THR A 141 19.57 -39.48 -23.37
C THR A 141 19.45 -38.88 -21.97
N ASP A 142 20.28 -37.88 -21.68
CA ASP A 142 19.93 -36.90 -20.65
C ASP A 142 18.85 -36.01 -21.24
N THR A 143 17.62 -36.46 -21.06
CA THR A 143 16.43 -35.68 -21.35
C THR A 143 16.41 -34.54 -20.33
N PHE A 144 17.15 -33.46 -20.61
CA PHE A 144 16.99 -32.18 -19.93
C PHE A 144 15.51 -31.80 -20.06
N LYS A 145 14.73 -32.08 -19.01
CA LYS A 145 13.35 -31.61 -18.90
C LYS A 145 13.43 -30.09 -18.72
N VAL A 146 13.55 -29.36 -19.83
CA VAL A 146 13.32 -27.93 -19.87
C VAL A 146 11.87 -27.75 -19.41
N LYS A 147 11.68 -27.36 -18.15
CA LYS A 147 10.36 -26.93 -17.68
C LYS A 147 9.94 -25.81 -18.60
N ARG A 148 8.94 -26.07 -19.47
CA ARG A 148 8.35 -25.03 -20.32
C ARG A 148 7.94 -23.90 -19.38
N LYS A 149 8.51 -22.70 -19.59
CA LYS A 149 8.08 -21.51 -18.86
C LYS A 149 6.58 -21.35 -19.13
N VAL A 150 5.79 -21.32 -18.07
CA VAL A 150 4.35 -21.07 -18.19
C VAL A 150 4.19 -19.65 -18.71
N ASP A 151 3.55 -19.52 -19.87
CA ASP A 151 3.21 -18.22 -20.41
C ASP A 151 2.08 -17.61 -19.58
N ARG A 152 2.42 -16.62 -18.76
CA ARG A 152 1.48 -15.91 -17.88
C ARG A 152 0.97 -14.60 -18.51
N PHE A 153 1.56 -14.16 -19.60
CA PHE A 153 1.39 -12.82 -20.15
C PHE A 153 1.23 -12.80 -21.68
N ASN A 154 0.69 -13.89 -22.24
CA ASN A 154 0.35 -14.03 -23.66
C ASN A 154 1.53 -13.65 -24.59
N GLY A 155 2.71 -14.18 -24.31
CA GLY A 155 3.93 -13.95 -25.07
C GLY A 155 4.76 -12.74 -24.64
N VAL A 156 4.25 -11.87 -23.76
CA VAL A 156 5.02 -10.72 -23.24
C VAL A 156 6.03 -11.17 -22.19
N SER A 157 7.28 -10.73 -22.32
CA SER A 157 8.34 -11.12 -21.38
C SER A 157 8.27 -10.35 -20.06
N GLU A 158 8.70 -10.97 -18.95
CA GLU A 158 8.77 -10.27 -17.66
C GLU A 158 9.72 -9.07 -17.69
N ALA A 159 10.80 -9.15 -18.49
CA ALA A 159 11.74 -8.06 -18.66
C ALA A 159 11.07 -6.82 -19.28
N GLU A 160 10.23 -7.01 -20.31
CA GLU A 160 9.44 -5.93 -20.91
C GLU A 160 8.45 -5.35 -19.90
N LEU A 161 7.76 -6.19 -19.12
CA LEU A 161 6.81 -5.71 -18.11
C LEU A 161 7.47 -4.88 -17.01
N MET A 162 8.69 -5.23 -16.61
CA MET A 162 9.45 -4.44 -15.64
C MET A 162 9.87 -3.06 -16.15
N THR A 163 9.83 -2.81 -17.46
CA THR A 163 10.02 -1.45 -18.03
C THR A 163 8.74 -0.63 -18.09
N LYS A 164 7.57 -1.26 -17.90
CA LYS A 164 6.28 -0.56 -17.89
C LYS A 164 6.01 0.04 -16.50
N THR A 165 5.26 1.13 -16.48
CA THR A 165 4.69 1.74 -15.28
C THR A 165 3.17 1.60 -15.29
N LEU A 166 2.53 1.90 -14.17
CA LEU A 166 1.07 1.95 -14.07
C LEU A 166 0.66 3.38 -13.77
N PRO A 167 -0.12 4.04 -14.63
CA PRO A 167 -0.60 5.40 -14.38
C PRO A 167 -1.39 5.51 -13.07
N ASP A 168 -1.16 6.61 -12.36
CA ASP A 168 -2.00 6.99 -11.23
C ASP A 168 -3.41 7.36 -11.72
N ILE A 169 -4.41 7.11 -10.87
CA ILE A 169 -5.78 7.57 -11.07
C ILE A 169 -6.08 8.55 -9.93
N LEU A 170 -5.76 9.82 -10.14
CA LEU A 170 -5.88 10.87 -9.13
C LEU A 170 -6.64 12.07 -9.70
N THR A 171 -7.65 12.50 -8.95
CA THR A 171 -8.40 13.74 -9.19
C THR A 171 -8.47 14.54 -7.88
N PHE A 172 -8.89 15.79 -7.96
CA PHE A 172 -9.23 16.56 -6.75
C PHE A 172 -10.52 16.03 -6.12
N ASN A 173 -10.75 16.39 -4.86
CA ASN A 173 -11.98 16.08 -4.11
C ASN A 173 -12.27 14.59 -3.88
N LEU A 174 -11.24 13.74 -3.95
CA LEU A 174 -11.37 12.33 -3.62
C LEU A 174 -11.63 12.11 -2.12
N ASP A 175 -12.49 11.15 -1.82
CA ASP A 175 -12.71 10.69 -0.45
C ASP A 175 -11.54 9.82 0.02
N ILE A 176 -11.10 8.88 -0.84
CA ILE A 176 -10.04 7.93 -0.52
C ILE A 176 -9.04 7.88 -1.67
N VAL A 177 -7.75 7.88 -1.36
CA VAL A 177 -6.70 7.42 -2.29
C VAL A 177 -6.11 6.13 -1.74
N ILE A 178 -6.22 5.05 -2.51
CA ILE A 178 -5.57 3.77 -2.22
C ILE A 178 -4.12 3.86 -2.66
N ILE A 179 -3.20 3.63 -1.73
CA ILE A 179 -1.77 3.73 -1.94
C ILE A 179 -1.18 2.32 -1.90
N GLY A 180 -0.85 1.78 -3.07
CA GLY A 180 -0.13 0.52 -3.20
C GLY A 180 1.37 0.65 -2.95
N ILE A 181 2.07 -0.49 -2.95
CA ILE A 181 3.52 -0.51 -2.83
C ILE A 181 4.14 -0.07 -4.15
N ASN A 182 3.92 -0.87 -5.18
CA ASN A 182 4.34 -0.66 -6.55
C ASN A 182 3.54 -1.59 -7.46
N PRO A 183 3.53 -1.34 -8.78
CA PRO A 183 2.83 -2.20 -9.71
C PRO A 183 3.43 -3.61 -9.72
N GLY A 184 2.57 -4.63 -9.60
CA GLY A 184 2.95 -6.01 -9.89
C GLY A 184 2.97 -6.27 -11.39
N LEU A 185 3.63 -7.35 -11.84
CA LEU A 185 3.71 -7.70 -13.26
C LEU A 185 2.33 -7.77 -13.96
N MET A 186 1.30 -8.31 -13.30
CA MET A 186 -0.04 -8.37 -13.89
C MET A 186 -0.68 -6.98 -14.03
N ALA A 187 -0.42 -6.07 -13.08
CA ALA A 187 -0.89 -4.69 -13.14
C ALA A 187 -0.22 -3.94 -14.31
N ALA A 188 1.10 -4.09 -14.45
CA ALA A 188 1.85 -3.53 -15.57
C ALA A 188 1.46 -4.14 -16.92
N TYR A 189 1.13 -5.44 -16.97
CA TYR A 189 0.66 -6.10 -18.18
C TYR A 189 -0.73 -5.63 -18.60
N LYS A 190 -1.66 -5.50 -17.65
CA LYS A 190 -3.04 -5.09 -17.92
C LYS A 190 -3.21 -3.57 -18.05
N GLY A 191 -2.33 -2.78 -17.45
CA GLY A 191 -2.49 -1.33 -17.37
C GLY A 191 -3.57 -0.88 -16.39
N HIS A 192 -3.95 -1.74 -15.44
CA HIS A 192 -5.03 -1.49 -14.47
C HIS A 192 -4.61 -1.84 -13.04
N HIS A 193 -5.30 -1.27 -12.06
CA HIS A 193 -5.01 -1.44 -10.65
C HIS A 193 -5.54 -2.77 -10.10
N TYR A 194 -4.68 -3.45 -9.34
CA TYR A 194 -4.97 -4.71 -8.63
C TYR A 194 -5.63 -5.86 -9.45
N PRO A 195 -5.15 -6.18 -10.67
CA PRO A 195 -5.73 -7.26 -11.45
C PRO A 195 -5.35 -8.66 -10.95
N GLY A 196 -6.24 -9.59 -11.26
CA GLY A 196 -5.98 -11.02 -11.18
C GLY A 196 -6.36 -11.68 -9.84
N PRO A 197 -6.36 -13.02 -9.81
CA PRO A 197 -6.84 -13.80 -8.66
C PRO A 197 -5.93 -13.72 -7.43
N GLY A 198 -4.68 -13.29 -7.60
CA GLY A 198 -3.70 -13.15 -6.51
C GLY A 198 -3.84 -11.87 -5.69
N ASN A 199 -4.92 -11.11 -5.86
CA ASN A 199 -5.17 -9.87 -5.14
C ASN A 199 -6.62 -9.81 -4.62
N HIS A 200 -6.78 -9.43 -3.34
CA HIS A 200 -8.09 -9.39 -2.67
C HIS A 200 -8.77 -8.02 -2.75
N PHE A 201 -8.15 -6.99 -3.33
CA PHE A 201 -8.64 -5.61 -3.29
C PHE A 201 -10.09 -5.49 -3.76
N TRP A 202 -10.39 -5.93 -4.98
CA TRP A 202 -11.74 -5.82 -5.56
C TRP A 202 -12.79 -6.63 -4.80
N LYS A 203 -12.41 -7.80 -4.25
CA LYS A 203 -13.30 -8.62 -3.43
C LYS A 203 -13.57 -7.94 -2.07
N CYS A 204 -12.55 -7.37 -1.43
CA CYS A 204 -12.70 -6.63 -0.18
C CYS A 204 -13.50 -5.33 -0.36
N LEU A 205 -13.32 -4.63 -1.49
CA LEU A 205 -14.08 -3.43 -1.83
C LEU A 205 -15.58 -3.71 -1.85
N PHE A 206 -15.99 -4.80 -2.50
CA PHE A 206 -17.38 -5.23 -2.55
C PHE A 206 -17.90 -5.74 -1.20
N LEU A 207 -17.18 -6.68 -0.57
CA LEU A 207 -17.62 -7.28 0.70
C LEU A 207 -17.73 -6.28 1.86
N SER A 208 -17.01 -5.16 1.80
CA SER A 208 -17.12 -4.09 2.80
C SER A 208 -18.25 -3.09 2.53
N GLY A 209 -18.90 -3.17 1.36
CA GLY A 209 -19.88 -2.19 0.91
C GLY A 209 -19.28 -0.85 0.48
N LEU A 210 -17.96 -0.77 0.23
CA LEU A 210 -17.34 0.40 -0.41
C LEU A 210 -17.75 0.50 -1.89
N SER A 211 -18.06 -0.64 -2.52
CA SER A 211 -18.81 -0.69 -3.77
C SER A 211 -20.13 -1.43 -3.59
N ASP A 212 -21.13 -1.02 -4.35
CA ASP A 212 -22.49 -1.57 -4.42
C ASP A 212 -22.55 -2.92 -5.16
N VAL A 213 -21.62 -3.15 -6.07
CA VAL A 213 -21.50 -4.39 -6.86
C VAL A 213 -20.07 -4.92 -6.83
N GLN A 214 -19.89 -6.19 -7.20
CA GLN A 214 -18.57 -6.78 -7.39
C GLN A 214 -17.92 -6.23 -8.66
N LEU A 215 -16.97 -5.32 -8.47
CA LEU A 215 -16.14 -4.73 -9.54
C LEU A 215 -14.88 -5.57 -9.80
N ASN A 216 -14.13 -5.20 -10.82
CA ASN A 216 -12.84 -5.75 -11.17
C ASN A 216 -11.89 -4.65 -11.67
N HIS A 217 -10.65 -5.02 -12.01
CA HIS A 217 -9.62 -4.08 -12.48
C HIS A 217 -10.02 -3.18 -13.66
N LEU A 218 -10.92 -3.62 -14.55
CA LEU A 218 -11.38 -2.81 -15.68
C LEU A 218 -12.27 -1.63 -15.26
N ASP A 219 -12.75 -1.63 -14.01
CA ASP A 219 -13.63 -0.59 -13.47
C ASP A 219 -12.86 0.55 -12.78
N ASP A 220 -11.52 0.45 -12.67
CA ASP A 220 -10.69 1.37 -11.88
C ASP A 220 -10.79 2.85 -12.29
N HIS A 221 -10.93 3.14 -13.57
CA HIS A 221 -11.12 4.50 -14.06
C HIS A 221 -12.46 5.13 -13.67
N ALA A 222 -13.49 4.33 -13.37
CA ALA A 222 -14.80 4.84 -12.94
C ALA A 222 -14.86 5.15 -11.43
N LEU A 223 -13.90 4.65 -10.65
CA LEU A 223 -13.91 4.78 -9.19
C LEU A 223 -13.84 6.21 -8.64
N PRO A 224 -13.05 7.14 -9.24
CA PRO A 224 -13.02 8.53 -8.80
C PRO A 224 -14.39 9.19 -8.83
N GLU A 225 -15.13 9.00 -9.93
CA GLU A 225 -16.44 9.63 -10.12
C GLU A 225 -17.53 8.91 -9.33
N LYS A 226 -17.61 7.57 -9.43
CA LYS A 226 -18.72 6.81 -8.83
C LYS A 226 -18.59 6.63 -7.31
N TYR A 227 -17.37 6.50 -6.79
CA TYR A 227 -17.14 6.15 -5.38
C TYR A 227 -16.23 7.13 -4.64
N GLY A 228 -15.62 8.12 -5.32
CA GLY A 228 -14.66 9.04 -4.72
C GLY A 228 -13.33 8.35 -4.37
N ILE A 229 -12.95 7.28 -5.09
CA ILE A 229 -11.76 6.48 -4.81
C ILE A 229 -10.73 6.64 -5.94
N GLY A 230 -9.51 7.04 -5.60
CA GLY A 230 -8.37 7.09 -6.52
C GLY A 230 -7.27 6.09 -6.17
N PHE A 231 -6.26 6.02 -7.03
CA PHE A 231 -5.15 5.06 -6.94
C PHE A 231 -3.81 5.71 -7.20
N THR A 232 -2.82 5.34 -6.38
CA THR A 232 -1.39 5.59 -6.65
C THR A 232 -0.55 4.51 -5.98
N ASN A 233 0.77 4.57 -6.18
CA ASN A 233 1.74 3.70 -5.51
C ASN A 233 2.85 4.51 -4.85
N MET A 234 3.44 3.96 -3.79
CA MET A 234 4.65 4.51 -3.17
C MET A 234 5.82 4.55 -4.16
N VAL A 235 6.02 3.47 -4.92
CA VAL A 235 7.09 3.35 -5.91
C VAL A 235 6.49 3.07 -7.29
N GLU A 236 6.95 3.78 -8.30
CA GLU A 236 6.43 3.68 -9.67
C GLU A 236 6.90 2.42 -10.42
N ARG A 237 8.14 1.98 -10.16
CA ARG A 237 8.77 0.87 -10.88
C ARG A 237 8.04 -0.46 -10.66
N THR A 238 7.70 -1.13 -11.75
CA THR A 238 7.10 -2.47 -11.73
C THR A 238 8.10 -3.52 -11.27
N THR A 239 7.67 -4.39 -10.36
CA THR A 239 8.45 -5.58 -9.95
C THR A 239 7.55 -6.81 -9.72
N PRO A 240 8.12 -8.04 -9.70
CA PRO A 240 7.39 -9.23 -9.27
C PRO A 240 6.88 -9.13 -7.82
N GLY A 241 7.67 -8.53 -6.92
CA GLY A 241 7.26 -8.28 -5.55
C GLY A 241 8.01 -7.12 -4.88
N SER A 242 7.49 -6.70 -3.74
CA SER A 242 8.02 -5.56 -2.98
C SER A 242 9.43 -5.78 -2.41
N LYS A 243 9.90 -7.02 -2.35
CA LYS A 243 11.27 -7.37 -1.91
C LYS A 243 12.35 -6.94 -2.90
N ASP A 244 11.97 -6.66 -4.16
CA ASP A 244 12.87 -6.26 -5.23
C ASP A 244 13.09 -4.73 -5.30
N LEU A 245 12.55 -3.99 -4.32
CA LEU A 245 12.67 -2.55 -4.19
C LEU A 245 13.73 -2.18 -3.16
N SER A 246 14.57 -1.22 -3.50
CA SER A 246 15.61 -0.70 -2.61
C SER A 246 15.05 0.30 -1.60
N SER A 247 15.73 0.47 -0.47
CA SER A 247 15.38 1.51 0.51
C SER A 247 15.48 2.93 -0.06
N LYS A 248 16.33 3.16 -1.08
CA LYS A 248 16.43 4.45 -1.76
C LYS A 248 15.16 4.75 -2.55
N GLU A 249 14.65 3.77 -3.30
CA GLU A 249 13.40 3.90 -4.05
C GLU A 249 12.21 4.20 -3.16
N PHE A 250 12.11 3.54 -1.99
CA PHE A 250 11.03 3.83 -1.06
C PHE A 250 11.09 5.25 -0.47
N ARG A 251 12.28 5.76 -0.15
CA ARG A 251 12.42 7.12 0.39
C ARG A 251 12.07 8.18 -0.66
N GLU A 252 12.59 8.00 -1.88
CA GLU A 252 12.26 8.87 -3.01
C GLU A 252 10.76 8.82 -3.31
N GLY A 253 10.21 7.62 -3.40
CA GLY A 253 8.78 7.36 -3.57
C GLY A 253 7.93 8.04 -2.49
N GLY A 254 8.38 8.01 -1.23
CA GLY A 254 7.73 8.70 -0.11
C GLY A 254 7.64 10.22 -0.30
N ARG A 255 8.71 10.86 -0.79
CA ARG A 255 8.71 12.30 -1.08
C ARG A 255 7.79 12.65 -2.24
N ILE A 256 7.81 11.87 -3.32
CA ILE A 256 6.92 12.06 -4.48
C ILE A 256 5.45 11.86 -4.06
N LEU A 257 5.17 10.81 -3.28
CA LEU A 257 3.84 10.52 -2.75
C LEU A 257 3.34 11.68 -1.87
N LEU A 258 4.19 12.23 -1.00
CA LEU A 258 3.84 13.40 -0.20
C LEU A 258 3.40 14.56 -1.09
N GLN A 259 4.15 14.89 -2.15
CA GLN A 259 3.80 15.96 -3.08
C GLN A 259 2.45 15.71 -3.76
N LYS A 260 2.17 14.46 -4.19
CA LYS A 260 0.87 14.09 -4.78
C LYS A 260 -0.27 14.30 -3.77
N LEU A 261 -0.09 13.85 -2.52
CA LEU A 261 -1.11 13.98 -1.49
C LEU A 261 -1.34 15.44 -1.08
N GLN A 262 -0.29 16.27 -1.05
CA GLN A 262 -0.40 17.72 -0.83
C GLN A 262 -1.10 18.44 -1.99
N LYS A 263 -0.96 17.95 -3.23
CA LYS A 263 -1.66 18.46 -4.40
C LYS A 263 -3.14 18.09 -4.40
N TYR A 264 -3.46 16.79 -4.33
CA TYR A 264 -4.83 16.29 -4.53
C TYR A 264 -5.69 16.30 -3.27
N LYS A 265 -5.06 16.33 -2.08
CA LYS A 265 -5.69 16.49 -0.76
C LYS A 265 -6.93 15.60 -0.56
N PRO A 266 -6.84 14.26 -0.75
CA PRO A 266 -7.97 13.39 -0.49
C PRO A 266 -8.36 13.43 0.99
N ARG A 267 -9.59 13.05 1.36
CA ARG A 267 -9.96 12.97 2.79
C ARG A 267 -9.11 11.92 3.53
N VAL A 268 -8.86 10.78 2.88
CA VAL A 268 -8.08 9.67 3.43
C VAL A 268 -6.99 9.21 2.46
N ALA A 269 -5.75 9.13 2.96
CA ALA A 269 -4.64 8.41 2.35
C ALA A 269 -4.59 6.99 2.93
N ALA A 270 -5.09 6.02 2.16
CA ALA A 270 -5.25 4.63 2.60
C ALA A 270 -4.07 3.76 2.12
N PHE A 271 -3.12 3.49 3.01
CA PHE A 271 -1.94 2.67 2.75
C PHE A 271 -2.31 1.18 2.70
N ASN A 272 -2.21 0.59 1.52
CA ASN A 272 -2.47 -0.82 1.24
C ASN A 272 -1.23 -1.68 1.58
N GLY A 273 -0.86 -1.69 2.86
CA GLY A 273 0.24 -2.46 3.40
C GLY A 273 1.00 -1.71 4.50
N LYS A 274 1.22 -2.41 5.62
CA LYS A 274 2.02 -1.91 6.76
C LYS A 274 3.41 -1.40 6.35
N CYS A 275 4.11 -2.13 5.48
CA CYS A 275 5.52 -1.85 5.17
C CYS A 275 5.74 -0.47 4.54
N ILE A 276 4.84 -0.03 3.66
CA ILE A 276 4.97 1.29 3.03
C ILE A 276 4.65 2.42 3.98
N TYR A 277 3.71 2.22 4.91
CA TYR A 277 3.42 3.23 5.93
C TYR A 277 4.56 3.35 6.94
N GLU A 278 5.18 2.26 7.37
CA GLU A 278 6.36 2.33 8.26
C GLU A 278 7.50 3.14 7.65
N ILE A 279 7.74 2.98 6.35
CA ILE A 279 8.75 3.76 5.63
C ILE A 279 8.31 5.21 5.49
N PHE A 280 7.07 5.45 5.04
CA PHE A 280 6.52 6.79 4.91
C PHE A 280 6.55 7.56 6.22
N SER A 281 6.15 6.93 7.32
CA SER A 281 6.13 7.53 8.66
C SER A 281 7.53 7.93 9.13
N LYS A 282 8.51 7.05 8.91
CA LYS A 282 9.91 7.36 9.25
C LYS A 282 10.45 8.50 8.39
N GLU A 283 10.20 8.49 7.08
CA GLU A 283 10.76 9.45 6.14
C GLU A 283 10.10 10.83 6.24
N ILE A 284 8.77 10.87 6.39
CA ILE A 284 7.98 12.11 6.33
C ILE A 284 7.74 12.70 7.72
N PHE A 285 7.43 11.85 8.72
CA PHE A 285 7.15 12.33 10.08
C PHE A 285 8.38 12.24 10.99
N GLY A 286 9.46 11.58 10.56
CA GLY A 286 10.60 11.29 11.45
C GLY A 286 10.26 10.27 12.53
N VAL A 287 9.13 9.55 12.43
CA VAL A 287 8.63 8.67 13.48
C VAL A 287 8.88 7.20 13.12
N LYS A 288 9.69 6.53 13.92
CA LYS A 288 9.82 5.06 13.87
C LYS A 288 8.73 4.42 14.74
N ILE A 289 7.83 3.69 14.11
CA ILE A 289 6.74 2.99 14.79
C ILE A 289 7.29 1.82 15.61
N LYS A 290 7.05 1.81 16.93
CA LYS A 290 7.49 0.73 17.83
C LYS A 290 6.43 -0.35 18.02
N LYS A 291 5.18 0.07 18.22
CA LYS A 291 3.99 -0.78 18.27
C LYS A 291 3.09 -0.32 17.14
N PHE A 292 2.87 -1.21 16.17
CA PHE A 292 2.12 -0.88 14.97
C PHE A 292 0.70 -1.42 15.09
N GLU A 293 -0.27 -0.58 14.78
CA GLU A 293 -1.69 -0.92 14.70
C GLU A 293 -2.24 -0.50 13.33
N PHE A 294 -3.11 -1.34 12.76
CA PHE A 294 -3.85 -1.00 11.55
C PHE A 294 -4.97 0.01 11.86
N GLY A 295 -5.49 0.64 10.82
CA GLY A 295 -6.54 1.65 10.93
C GLY A 295 -6.00 3.08 10.90
N ILE A 296 -6.73 3.99 11.55
CA ILE A 296 -6.39 5.42 11.60
C ILE A 296 -5.06 5.60 12.30
N GLN A 297 -4.21 6.46 11.74
CA GLN A 297 -2.92 6.79 12.31
C GLN A 297 -2.94 8.19 12.94
N PRO A 298 -2.10 8.45 13.96
CA PRO A 298 -2.13 9.72 14.69
C PRO A 298 -1.66 10.93 13.89
N HIS A 299 -1.00 10.72 12.74
CA HIS A 299 -0.46 11.79 11.90
C HIS A 299 -1.34 11.99 10.65
N ARG A 300 -1.60 13.25 10.33
CA ARG A 300 -2.15 13.67 9.03
C ARG A 300 -1.02 13.94 8.05
N ILE A 301 -1.32 13.91 6.75
CA ILE A 301 -0.36 14.35 5.74
C ILE A 301 -0.02 15.83 5.98
N PRO A 302 1.27 16.21 6.04
CA PRO A 302 1.68 17.58 6.35
C PRO A 302 1.01 18.61 5.42
N GLU A 303 0.61 19.76 5.99
CA GLU A 303 -0.04 20.87 5.26
C GLU A 303 -1.42 20.53 4.67
N THR A 304 -2.04 19.43 5.12
CA THR A 304 -3.37 19.02 4.68
C THR A 304 -4.21 18.51 5.85
N ASN A 305 -5.51 18.34 5.60
CA ASN A 305 -6.40 17.61 6.49
C ASN A 305 -6.48 16.10 6.16
N THR A 306 -5.67 15.59 5.24
CA THR A 306 -5.72 14.19 4.81
C THR A 306 -5.33 13.25 5.94
N VAL A 307 -6.24 12.34 6.33
CA VAL A 307 -6.02 11.33 7.36
C VAL A 307 -5.18 10.18 6.78
N CYS A 308 -4.21 9.69 7.54
CA CYS A 308 -3.53 8.43 7.19
C CYS A 308 -4.31 7.24 7.76
N TYR A 309 -4.62 6.26 6.91
CA TYR A 309 -5.26 5.01 7.29
C TYR A 309 -4.43 3.84 6.76
N VAL A 310 -4.22 2.77 7.54
CA VAL A 310 -3.37 1.64 7.12
C VAL A 310 -4.14 0.33 7.15
N MET A 311 -4.02 -0.44 6.07
CA MET A 311 -4.62 -1.76 5.92
C MET A 311 -3.54 -2.83 5.72
N PRO A 312 -3.85 -4.11 5.98
CA PRO A 312 -3.06 -5.22 5.48
C PRO A 312 -2.93 -5.14 3.95
N SER A 313 -1.83 -5.66 3.42
CA SER A 313 -1.65 -5.71 1.96
C SER A 313 -2.74 -6.59 1.33
N SER A 314 -3.39 -6.07 0.29
CA SER A 314 -4.40 -6.76 -0.51
C SER A 314 -3.86 -7.99 -1.24
N SER A 315 -2.54 -8.08 -1.46
CA SER A 315 -1.92 -9.24 -2.11
C SER A 315 -2.19 -10.54 -1.33
N ALA A 316 -2.50 -11.62 -2.04
CA ALA A 316 -2.63 -12.96 -1.47
C ALA A 316 -1.30 -13.48 -0.87
N ARG A 317 -0.16 -12.82 -1.16
CA ARG A 317 1.14 -13.13 -0.54
C ARG A 317 1.24 -12.68 0.92
N CYS A 318 0.27 -11.93 1.44
CA CYS A 318 0.24 -11.50 2.83
C CYS A 318 -0.09 -12.69 3.74
N ALA A 319 0.94 -13.37 4.24
CA ALA A 319 0.79 -14.58 5.04
C ALA A 319 0.02 -14.36 6.35
N GLN A 320 0.08 -13.16 6.93
CA GLN A 320 -0.63 -12.81 8.16
C GLN A 320 -2.15 -12.67 7.97
N PHE A 321 -2.61 -12.43 6.74
CA PHE A 321 -4.03 -12.28 6.39
C PHE A 321 -4.29 -13.08 5.11
N PRO A 322 -4.41 -14.41 5.22
CA PRO A 322 -4.33 -15.31 4.07
C PRO A 322 -5.52 -15.18 3.13
N ARG A 323 -6.71 -14.79 3.60
CA ARG A 323 -7.94 -14.73 2.80
C ARG A 323 -8.44 -13.30 2.64
N ALA A 324 -9.39 -13.11 1.72
CA ALA A 324 -10.06 -11.82 1.55
C ALA A 324 -10.85 -11.44 2.81
N GLN A 325 -11.62 -12.37 3.37
CA GLN A 325 -12.42 -12.17 4.58
C GLN A 325 -11.59 -11.67 5.77
N ASP A 326 -10.34 -12.13 5.89
CA ASP A 326 -9.46 -11.73 6.99
C ASP A 326 -9.03 -10.25 6.90
N LYS A 327 -9.26 -9.61 5.74
CA LYS A 327 -8.91 -8.21 5.48
C LYS A 327 -10.12 -7.29 5.42
N VAL A 328 -11.33 -7.83 5.21
CA VAL A 328 -12.56 -7.06 4.97
C VAL A 328 -12.86 -6.10 6.12
N HIS A 329 -12.57 -6.50 7.36
CA HIS A 329 -12.69 -5.64 8.55
C HIS A 329 -12.07 -4.25 8.36
N HIS A 330 -10.86 -4.18 7.79
CA HIS A 330 -10.17 -2.90 7.57
C HIS A 330 -10.81 -2.06 6.46
N TYR A 331 -11.49 -2.68 5.51
CA TYR A 331 -12.24 -1.96 4.47
C TYR A 331 -13.58 -1.46 5.03
N ILE A 332 -14.24 -2.23 5.89
CA ILE A 332 -15.44 -1.78 6.63
C ILE A 332 -15.09 -0.55 7.48
N LYS A 333 -14.01 -0.63 8.26
CA LYS A 333 -13.58 0.51 9.09
C LYS A 333 -13.09 1.71 8.27
N LEU A 334 -12.56 1.49 7.06
CA LEU A 334 -12.26 2.57 6.12
C LEU A 334 -13.54 3.23 5.59
N LYS A 335 -14.58 2.45 5.29
CA LYS A 335 -15.91 2.96 4.92
C LYS A 335 -16.52 3.79 6.05
N ASP A 336 -16.51 3.28 7.28
CA ASP A 336 -17.02 3.99 8.47
C ASP A 336 -16.33 5.36 8.63
N LEU A 337 -14.99 5.38 8.52
CA LEU A 337 -14.21 6.62 8.56
C LEU A 337 -14.60 7.57 7.41
N ARG A 338 -14.77 7.06 6.20
CA ARG A 338 -15.17 7.86 5.03
C ARG A 338 -16.53 8.49 5.26
N ASP A 339 -17.51 7.70 5.68
CA ASP A 339 -18.89 8.13 5.95
C ASP A 339 -18.90 9.20 7.06
N GLN A 340 -18.16 8.97 8.15
CA GLN A 340 -17.98 9.95 9.24
C GLN A 340 -17.38 11.27 8.74
N LEU A 341 -16.32 11.22 7.93
CA LEU A 341 -15.66 12.43 7.39
C LEU A 341 -16.53 13.17 6.36
N LYS A 342 -17.56 12.53 5.81
CA LYS A 342 -18.57 13.15 4.94
C LYS A 342 -19.80 13.64 5.68
N GLY A 343 -19.92 13.35 6.98
CA GLY A 343 -21.14 13.62 7.74
C GLY A 343 -22.33 12.77 7.30
N VAL A 344 -22.09 11.59 6.74
CA VAL A 344 -23.14 10.63 6.40
C VAL A 344 -23.45 9.83 7.65
N GLU A 345 -24.70 9.90 8.13
CA GLU A 345 -25.17 9.04 9.21
C GLU A 345 -25.29 7.59 8.70
N GLY A 346 -24.51 6.69 9.27
CA GLY A 346 -24.62 5.26 9.00
C GLY A 346 -25.79 4.65 9.77
N SER A 347 -26.37 3.57 9.26
CA SER A 347 -27.26 2.75 10.09
C SER A 347 -26.44 2.14 11.23
N HIS A 348 -26.84 2.44 12.46
CA HIS A 348 -26.17 1.95 13.66
C HIS A 348 -26.70 0.59 14.15
N GLU A 349 -27.62 -0.03 13.41
CA GLU A 349 -28.30 -1.27 13.82
C GLU A 349 -27.34 -2.46 13.93
N VAL A 350 -26.39 -2.60 12.98
CA VAL A 350 -25.36 -3.63 13.00
C VAL A 350 -24.00 -2.98 12.74
N GLN A 351 -23.08 -3.15 13.69
CA GLN A 351 -21.72 -2.61 13.59
C GLN A 351 -20.70 -3.72 13.83
N GLU A 352 -19.80 -3.92 12.87
CA GLU A 352 -18.65 -4.79 13.07
C GLU A 352 -17.64 -4.08 13.98
N VAL A 353 -17.44 -4.59 15.20
CA VAL A 353 -16.54 -3.97 16.19
C VAL A 353 -15.14 -4.57 16.12
N GLN A 354 -15.06 -5.90 16.02
CA GLN A 354 -13.80 -6.63 16.05
C GLN A 354 -13.90 -7.87 15.15
N TYR A 355 -12.78 -8.21 14.50
CA TYR A 355 -12.62 -9.46 13.75
C TYR A 355 -11.40 -10.24 14.28
N THR A 356 -11.59 -11.52 14.56
CA THR A 356 -10.52 -12.45 14.96
C THR A 356 -10.64 -13.75 14.16
N PHE A 357 -9.50 -14.41 13.92
CA PHE A 357 -9.46 -15.67 13.20
C PHE A 357 -8.24 -16.49 13.63
N ASP A 358 -8.31 -17.81 13.46
CA ASP A 358 -7.16 -18.70 13.62
C ASP A 358 -6.32 -18.71 12.33
N LEU A 359 -5.04 -18.37 12.45
CA LEU A 359 -4.14 -18.24 11.31
C LEU A 359 -3.84 -19.59 10.63
N GLN A 360 -3.70 -20.67 11.39
CA GLN A 360 -3.36 -21.98 10.83
C GLN A 360 -4.52 -22.55 10.04
N LEU A 361 -5.74 -22.44 10.59
CA LEU A 361 -6.96 -22.81 9.88
C LEU A 361 -7.17 -21.96 8.63
N ALA A 362 -6.92 -20.66 8.72
CA ALA A 362 -7.08 -19.75 7.58
C ALA A 362 -6.07 -19.97 6.46
N GLN A 363 -4.88 -20.52 6.75
CA GLN A 363 -3.86 -20.89 5.75
C GLN A 363 -4.09 -22.28 5.14
N GLY A 364 -4.81 -23.16 5.83
CA GLY A 364 -5.09 -24.53 5.40
C GLY A 364 -6.31 -24.70 4.47
N MET A 365 -7.11 -23.65 4.32
CA MET A 365 -8.21 -23.54 3.34
C MET A 365 -7.72 -22.85 2.08
#